data_AF-A0A660YJY9-F1
#
_entry.id   AF-A0A660YJY9-F1
#
_cell.length_a   1.000
_cell.length_b   1.000
_cell.length_c   1.000
_cell.angle_alpha   90.00
_cell.angle_beta   90.00
_cell.angle_gamma   90.00
#
_symmetry.space_group_name_H-M   'P 1'
#
loop_
_entity.id
_entity.type
_entity.pdbx_description
1 polymer ?
#
loop_
_entity_poly.entity_id
_entity_poly.type
_entity_poly.pdbx_seq_one_letter_code
_entity_poly.pdbx_strand_id
1 'polypeptide(L)'
;MKIIETVVNRPVMVIMLCLGVLLLGGISLSRLSVDLLPDLSYPKLTVRTTYPGAVPEEVERIVTEKIEQAVSMVHGLRRIHSISREGVSIVVLEFAWG
;
A
#
# COMPACT_ATOMS: atom_id res chain seq x y z
N MET A 1 34.66 -39.66 -5.08
CA MET A 1 33.69 -38.58 -4.77
C MET A 1 34.18 -37.86 -3.51
N LYS A 2 35.08 -36.86 -3.65
CA LYS A 2 35.82 -36.28 -2.51
C LYS A 2 34.95 -35.56 -1.46
N ILE A 3 33.81 -35.01 -1.87
CA ILE A 3 32.90 -34.28 -0.98
C ILE A 3 32.27 -35.25 0.04
N ILE A 4 31.87 -36.45 -0.41
CA ILE A 4 31.25 -37.47 0.44
C ILE A 4 32.28 -38.04 1.44
N GLU A 5 33.51 -38.31 1.00
CA GLU A 5 34.59 -38.76 1.90
C GLU A 5 34.92 -37.73 2.98
N THR A 6 34.88 -36.44 2.66
CA THR A 6 35.19 -35.36 3.62
C THR A 6 34.09 -35.21 4.66
N VAL A 7 32.82 -35.34 4.25
CA VAL A 7 31.64 -35.27 5.11
C VAL A 7 31.57 -36.46 6.08
N VAL A 8 31.90 -37.67 5.63
CA VAL A 8 31.90 -38.88 6.47
C VAL A 8 33.08 -38.91 7.45
N ASN A 9 34.26 -38.41 7.06
CA ASN A 9 35.44 -38.40 7.92
C ASN A 9 35.42 -37.31 9.01
N ARG A 10 34.55 -36.29 8.90
CA ARG A 10 34.42 -35.22 9.90
C ARG A 10 32.97 -35.00 10.33
N PRO A 11 32.34 -35.98 11.00
CA PRO A 11 30.93 -35.91 11.38
C PRO A 11 30.63 -34.74 12.35
N VAL A 12 31.59 -34.37 13.21
CA VAL A 12 31.45 -33.24 14.14
C VAL A 12 31.31 -31.91 13.41
N MET A 13 32.07 -31.69 12.32
CA MET A 13 31.98 -30.46 11.52
C MET A 13 30.59 -30.33 10.89
N VAL A 14 30.07 -31.43 10.34
CA VAL A 14 28.76 -31.46 9.67
C VAL A 14 27.64 -31.20 10.66
N ILE A 15 27.71 -31.80 11.86
CA ILE A 15 26.74 -31.56 12.94
C ILE A 15 26.78 -30.10 13.39
N MET A 16 27.96 -29.53 13.62
CA MET A 16 28.08 -28.12 14.00
C MET A 16 27.52 -27.17 12.94
N LEU A 17 27.75 -27.48 11.66
CA LEU A 17 27.21 -26.70 10.54
C LEU A 17 25.67 -26.79 10.51
N CYS A 18 25.11 -28.00 10.59
CA CYS A 18 23.66 -28.20 10.65
C CYS A 18 23.03 -27.50 11.86
N LEU A 19 23.67 -27.58 13.03
CA LEU A 19 23.21 -26.91 14.24
C LEU A 19 23.23 -25.38 14.06
N GLY A 20 24.29 -24.84 13.44
CA GLY A 20 24.40 -23.42 13.11
C GLY A 20 23.28 -22.96 12.18
N VAL A 21 22.97 -23.74 11.13
CA VAL A 21 21.87 -23.45 10.20
C VAL A 21 20.51 -23.51 10.92
N LEU A 22 20.28 -24.51 11.79
CA LEU A 22 19.05 -24.62 12.56
C LEU A 22 18.86 -23.45 13.54
N LEU A 23 19.92 -23.02 14.22
CA LEU A 23 19.88 -21.87 15.12
C LEU A 23 19.60 -20.57 14.36
N LEU A 24 20.28 -20.34 13.24
CA LEU A 24 20.04 -19.17 12.40
C LEU A 24 18.62 -19.18 11.82
N GLY A 25 18.15 -20.35 11.36
CA GLY A 25 16.79 -20.54 10.86
C GLY A 25 15.74 -20.26 11.94
N GLY A 26 15.94 -20.78 13.15
CA GLY A 26 15.06 -20.54 14.29
C GLY A 26 14.99 -19.05 14.68
N ILE A 27 16.15 -18.39 14.78
CA ILE A 27 16.21 -16.96 15.09
C ILE A 27 15.56 -16.12 13.99
N SER A 28 15.82 -16.46 12.72
CA SER A 28 15.24 -15.75 11.58
C SER A 28 13.73 -15.90 11.53
N LEU A 29 13.20 -17.08 11.86
CA LEU A 29 11.76 -17.33 11.89
C LEU A 29 11.09 -16.56 13.04
N SER A 30 11.71 -16.50 14.22
CA SER A 30 11.18 -15.73 15.36
C SER A 30 11.28 -14.21 15.17
N ARG A 31 12.23 -13.72 14.37
CA ARG A 31 12.42 -12.28 14.10
C ARG A 31 11.67 -11.79 12.87
N LEU A 32 10.99 -12.67 12.15
CA LEU A 32 10.18 -12.26 11.02
C LEU A 32 8.97 -11.49 11.55
N SER A 33 8.98 -10.18 11.40
CA SER A 33 7.83 -9.33 11.69
C SER A 33 6.71 -9.70 10.72
N VAL A 34 5.77 -10.51 11.20
CA VAL A 34 4.54 -10.82 10.46
C VAL A 34 3.60 -9.65 10.71
N ASP A 35 3.52 -8.75 9.74
CA ASP A 35 2.57 -7.65 9.80
C ASP A 35 1.20 -8.15 9.34
N LEU A 36 0.22 -8.16 10.26
CA LEU A 36 -1.15 -8.60 9.96
C LEU A 36 -1.91 -7.55 9.14
N LEU A 37 -1.51 -6.29 9.25
CA LEU A 37 -2.00 -5.18 8.47
C LEU A 37 -0.79 -4.47 7.86
N PRO A 38 -0.25 -4.96 6.73
CA PRO A 38 0.74 -4.18 6.01
C PRO A 38 0.12 -2.81 5.71
N ASP A 39 0.89 -1.74 5.88
CA ASP A 39 0.46 -0.38 5.56
C ASP A 39 0.14 -0.28 4.06
N LEU A 40 -1.11 -0.59 3.70
CA LEU A 40 -1.65 -0.46 2.35
C LEU A 40 -1.91 1.02 2.11
N SER A 41 -0.88 1.71 1.63
CA SER A 41 -0.97 3.09 1.15
C SER A 41 -1.74 3.12 -0.17
N TYR A 42 -3.06 3.03 -0.10
CA TYR A 42 -3.91 3.25 -1.26
C TYR A 42 -3.73 4.69 -1.74
N PRO A 43 -3.41 4.93 -3.03
CA PRO A 43 -3.19 6.28 -3.54
C PRO A 43 -4.54 6.98 -3.72
N LYS A 44 -5.08 7.49 -2.61
CA LYS A 44 -6.34 8.25 -2.54
C LYS A 44 -6.06 9.70 -2.17
N LEU A 45 -6.60 10.63 -2.94
CA LEU A 45 -6.52 12.07 -2.67
C LEU A 45 -7.93 12.62 -2.48
N THR A 46 -8.17 13.32 -1.38
CA THR A 46 -9.46 13.95 -1.09
C THR A 46 -9.34 15.46 -1.18
N VAL A 47 -10.10 16.06 -2.09
CA VAL A 47 -10.24 17.51 -2.25
C VAL A 47 -11.56 17.91 -1.59
N ARG A 48 -11.49 18.77 -0.57
CA ARG A 48 -12.68 19.31 0.11
C ARG A 48 -12.78 20.80 -0.15
N THR A 49 -13.88 21.22 -0.76
CA THR A 49 -14.17 22.61 -1.06
C THR A 49 -15.44 23.03 -0.34
N THR A 50 -15.36 24.09 0.47
CA THR A 50 -16.52 24.63 1.21
C THR A 50 -17.06 25.84 0.45
N TYR A 51 -18.35 25.84 0.15
CA TYR A 51 -19.04 26.96 -0.49
C TYR A 51 -20.35 27.24 0.27
N PRO A 52 -20.28 28.00 1.38
CA PRO A 52 -21.36 28.13 2.35
C PRO A 52 -22.58 28.85 1.75
N GLY A 53 -23.78 28.33 2.06
CA GLY A 53 -25.05 28.95 1.63
C GLY A 53 -25.51 28.59 0.21
N ALA A 54 -24.83 27.66 -0.48
CA ALA A 54 -25.31 27.13 -1.75
C ALA A 54 -26.06 25.82 -1.60
N VAL A 55 -27.12 25.72 -2.40
CA VAL A 55 -27.87 24.48 -2.59
C VAL A 55 -27.00 23.40 -3.23
N PRO A 56 -27.24 22.11 -2.93
CA PRO A 56 -26.43 21.01 -3.44
C PRO A 56 -26.26 21.00 -4.97
N GLU A 57 -27.32 21.30 -5.74
CA GLU A 57 -27.27 21.34 -7.21
C GLU A 57 -26.34 22.44 -7.74
N GLU A 58 -26.31 23.61 -7.09
CA GLU A 58 -25.42 24.70 -7.49
C GLU A 58 -23.96 24.38 -7.14
N VAL A 59 -23.73 23.73 -5.99
CA VAL A 59 -22.39 23.24 -5.59
C VAL A 59 -21.89 22.20 -6.59
N GLU A 60 -22.75 21.30 -7.05
CA GLU A 60 -22.38 20.29 -8.04
C GLU A 60 -21.93 20.92 -9.36
N ARG A 61 -22.75 21.79 -9.94
CA ARG A 61 -22.48 22.39 -11.25
C ARG A 61 -21.33 23.41 -11.22
N ILE A 62 -21.27 24.26 -10.19
CA ILE A 62 -20.26 25.34 -10.15
C ILE A 62 -18.92 24.84 -9.61
N VAL A 63 -18.93 23.95 -8.62
CA VAL A 63 -17.72 23.54 -7.89
C VAL A 63 -17.29 22.14 -8.30
N THR A 64 -18.15 21.14 -8.10
CA THR A 64 -17.80 19.72 -8.30
C THR A 64 -17.43 19.44 -9.76
N GLU A 65 -18.27 19.81 -10.73
CA GLU A 65 -18.00 19.58 -12.17
C GLU A 65 -16.68 20.23 -12.63
N LYS A 66 -16.40 21.47 -12.19
CA LYS A 66 -15.16 22.17 -12.53
C LYS A 66 -13.93 21.47 -11.95
N ILE A 67 -14.02 20.99 -10.72
CA ILE A 67 -12.94 20.24 -10.08
C ILE A 67 -12.74 18.91 -10.80
N GLU A 68 -13.82 18.19 -11.13
CA GLU A 68 -13.73 16.94 -11.87
C GLU A 68 -13.09 17.11 -13.25
N GLN A 69 -13.48 18.14 -14.00
CA GLN A 69 -12.89 18.44 -15.31
C GLN A 69 -11.40 18.77 -15.21
N ALA A 70 -11.01 19.59 -14.21
CA ALA A 70 -9.61 19.95 -14.00
C ALA A 70 -8.76 18.74 -13.62
N VAL A 71 -9.29 17.84 -12.79
CA VAL A 71 -8.57 16.67 -12.28
C VAL A 71 -8.58 15.50 -13.28
N SER A 72 -9.58 15.40 -14.15
CA SER A 72 -9.64 14.36 -15.19
C SER A 72 -8.47 14.44 -16.18
N MET A 73 -7.78 15.58 -16.25
CA MET A 73 -6.56 15.75 -17.06
C MET A 73 -5.30 15.16 -16.40
N VAL A 74 -5.36 14.74 -15.14
CA VAL A 74 -4.19 14.20 -14.42
C VAL A 74 -3.96 12.74 -14.84
N HIS A 75 -2.73 12.45 -15.29
CA HIS A 75 -2.32 11.09 -15.64
C HIS A 75 -2.33 10.16 -14.42
N GLY A 76 -2.80 8.91 -14.61
CA GLY A 76 -2.83 7.89 -13.56
C GLY A 76 -4.12 7.87 -12.72
N LEU A 77 -5.14 8.63 -13.09
CA LEU A 77 -6.44 8.61 -12.42
C LEU A 77 -7.23 7.33 -12.78
N ARG A 78 -7.68 6.57 -11.79
CA ARG A 78 -8.47 5.33 -11.99
C ARG A 78 -9.96 5.56 -11.75
N ARG A 79 -10.30 6.31 -10.71
CA ARG A 79 -11.70 6.57 -10.36
C ARG A 79 -11.86 7.92 -9.66
N ILE A 80 -12.97 8.59 -9.97
CA ILE A 80 -13.40 9.82 -9.31
C ILE A 80 -14.70 9.50 -8.56
N HIS A 81 -14.79 9.93 -7.32
CA HIS A 81 -15.99 9.86 -6.50
C HIS A 81 -16.27 11.24 -5.90
N SER A 82 -17.37 11.86 -6.28
CA SER A 82 -17.78 13.15 -5.73
C SER A 82 -19.02 13.02 -4.86
N ILE A 83 -19.08 13.83 -3.80
CA ILE A 83 -20.20 13.95 -2.89
C ILE A 83 -20.44 15.45 -2.69
N SER A 84 -21.52 15.94 -3.28
CA SER A 84 -21.98 17.32 -3.12
C SER A 84 -23.03 17.37 -2.01
N ARG A 85 -22.84 18.23 -1.02
CA ARG A 85 -23.80 18.53 0.05
C ARG A 85 -24.00 20.04 0.12
N GLU A 86 -25.06 20.47 0.80
CA GLU A 86 -25.27 21.89 1.07
C GLU A 86 -24.02 22.47 1.75
N GLY A 87 -23.48 23.54 1.19
CA GLY A 87 -22.30 24.20 1.74
C GLY A 87 -20.95 23.53 1.50
N VAL A 88 -20.88 22.29 0.98
CA VAL A 88 -19.63 21.53 0.86
C VAL A 88 -19.61 20.59 -0.35
N SER A 89 -18.49 20.56 -1.06
CA SER A 89 -18.15 19.55 -2.08
C SER A 89 -16.95 18.72 -1.60
N ILE A 90 -17.08 17.39 -1.69
CA ILE A 90 -16.00 16.45 -1.41
C ILE A 90 -15.74 15.65 -2.67
N VAL A 91 -14.53 15.75 -3.22
CA VAL A 91 -14.09 14.99 -4.39
C VAL A 91 -12.95 14.07 -3.97
N VAL A 92 -13.17 12.76 -4.10
CA VAL A 92 -12.20 11.70 -3.79
C VAL A 92 -11.68 11.12 -5.10
N LEU A 93 -10.36 11.10 -5.22
CA LEU A 93 -9.63 10.69 -6.40
C LEU A 93 -8.84 9.43 -6.06
N GLU A 94 -9.09 8.36 -6.80
CA GLU A 94 -8.33 7.12 -6.69
C GLU A 94 -7.40 7.02 -7.88
N PHE A 95 -6.10 6.94 -7.61
CA PHE A 95 -5.09 6.74 -8.64
C PHE A 95 -4.83 5.25 -8.87
N ALA A 96 -4.39 4.91 -10.08
CA ALA A 96 -3.88 3.59 -10.38
C ALA A 96 -2.53 3.40 -9.66
N TRP A 97 -2.26 2.16 -9.24
CA TRP A 97 -0.93 1.78 -8.76
C TRP A 97 0.04 1.91 -9.94
N GLY A 98 1.10 2.70 -9.77
CA GLY A 98 2.23 2.77 -10.68
C GLY A 98 3.22 1.64 -10.40
#